data_AF-A0A3A0BJQ0-F1
#
_entry.id   AF-A0A3A0BJQ0-F1
#
_cell.length_a   1.000
_cell.length_b   1.000
_cell.length_c   1.000
_cell.angle_alpha   90.00
_cell.angle_beta   90.00
_cell.angle_gamma   90.00
#
_symmetry.space_group_name_H-M   'P 1'
#
loop_
_entity.id
_entity.type
_entity.pdbx_description
1 polymer ?
#
loop_
_entity_poly.entity_id
_entity_poly.type
_entity_poly.pdbx_seq_one_letter_code
_entity_poly.pdbx_strand_id
1 'polypeptide(L)'
;MQRTPGSAKTVKKSRLTGRKTLRPRVRALKLAREFRRRISRELGLPVKVIMFGSQARGDASRESDIDLLVILPAIDNLMIQKASAIAWEVGFDAGKVLSVIPDTRENMKNYGFLPFYRSIREEGVAV
;
A
#
# COMPACT_ATOMS: atom_id res chain seq x y z
N MET A 1 61.81 11.14 -25.75
CA MET A 1 61.25 12.27 -24.96
C MET A 1 59.74 12.12 -24.90
N GLN A 2 59.18 12.30 -23.71
CA GLN A 2 57.94 11.70 -23.23
C GLN A 2 56.68 12.40 -23.74
N ARG A 3 55.65 11.61 -24.08
CA ARG A 3 54.27 12.09 -24.29
C ARG A 3 53.59 12.22 -22.93
N THR A 4 53.14 13.42 -22.57
CA THR A 4 52.24 13.66 -21.43
C THR A 4 50.81 13.24 -21.77
N PRO A 5 50.11 12.44 -20.94
CA PRO A 5 48.66 12.32 -21.00
C PRO A 5 47.99 13.38 -20.11
N GLY A 6 46.92 13.96 -20.64
CA GLY A 6 46.18 15.06 -20.05
C GLY A 6 45.40 14.69 -18.78
N SER A 7 45.14 15.72 -17.98
CA SER A 7 44.40 15.67 -16.72
C SER A 7 42.97 15.13 -16.94
N ALA A 8 42.67 13.99 -16.32
CA ALA A 8 41.29 13.59 -16.10
C ALA A 8 40.68 14.50 -15.03
N LYS A 9 39.77 15.41 -15.43
CA LYS A 9 38.95 16.19 -14.50
C LYS A 9 38.04 15.24 -13.73
N THR A 10 38.33 15.05 -12.45
CA THR A 10 37.44 14.36 -11.51
C THR A 10 36.15 15.18 -11.34
N VAL A 11 35.07 14.74 -11.97
CA VAL A 11 33.72 15.24 -11.68
C VAL A 11 33.33 14.74 -10.29
N LYS A 12 33.35 15.65 -9.30
CA LYS A 12 32.85 15.39 -7.95
C LYS A 12 31.36 15.03 -8.04
N LYS A 13 31.02 13.76 -7.84
CA LYS A 13 29.61 13.34 -7.66
C LYS A 13 29.05 14.05 -6.43
N SER A 14 28.08 14.93 -6.67
CA SER A 14 27.41 15.69 -5.62
C SER A 14 26.70 14.76 -4.64
N ARG A 15 26.82 15.07 -3.34
CA ARG A 15 26.07 14.41 -2.27
C ARG A 15 24.61 14.83 -2.36
N LEU A 16 23.77 14.00 -2.97
CA LEU A 16 22.33 14.08 -2.77
C LEU A 16 21.97 13.36 -1.47
N THR A 17 21.46 14.14 -0.52
CA THR A 17 21.00 13.79 0.82
C THR A 17 20.11 12.55 0.82
N GLY A 18 20.56 11.48 1.47
CA GLY A 18 19.86 10.19 1.52
C GLY A 18 18.60 10.23 2.39
N ARG A 19 17.43 10.41 1.77
CA ARG A 19 16.19 9.83 2.32
C ARG A 19 16.34 8.31 2.20
N LYS A 20 16.54 7.59 3.32
CA LYS A 20 16.51 6.13 3.33
C LYS A 20 15.17 5.67 2.72
N THR A 21 15.23 5.04 1.55
CA THR A 21 14.04 4.48 0.92
C THR A 21 13.58 3.26 1.72
N LEU A 22 12.34 3.29 2.20
CA LEU A 22 11.76 2.13 2.89
C LEU A 22 11.64 0.95 1.93
N ARG A 23 11.80 -0.27 2.45
CA ARG A 23 11.48 -1.50 1.70
C ARG A 23 10.00 -1.44 1.24
N PRO A 24 9.64 -1.96 0.06
CA PRO A 24 8.29 -1.86 -0.50
C PRO A 24 7.18 -2.21 0.52
N ARG A 25 7.28 -3.38 1.15
CA ARG A 25 6.33 -3.84 2.17
C ARG A 25 6.24 -2.91 3.39
N VAL A 26 7.36 -2.37 3.86
CA VAL A 26 7.37 -1.45 5.03
C VAL A 26 6.66 -0.15 4.68
N ARG A 27 6.89 0.36 3.47
CA ARG A 27 6.17 1.54 2.96
C ARG A 27 4.68 1.26 2.79
N ALA A 28 4.32 0.11 2.20
CA ALA A 28 2.95 -0.30 2.01
C ALA A 28 2.18 -0.41 3.32
N LEU A 29 2.76 -1.07 4.34
CA LEU A 29 2.17 -1.16 5.69
C LEU A 29 1.95 0.21 6.33
N LYS A 30 2.86 1.17 6.13
CA LYS A 30 2.69 2.54 6.64
C LYS A 30 1.47 3.22 5.99
N LEU A 31 1.32 3.10 4.67
CA LEU A 31 0.21 3.70 3.93
C LEU A 31 -1.13 3.01 4.24
N ALA A 32 -1.13 1.68 4.35
CA ALA A 32 -2.32 0.91 4.74
C ALA A 32 -2.82 1.27 6.14
N ARG A 33 -1.91 1.49 7.11
CA ARG A 33 -2.27 1.98 8.45
C ARG A 33 -2.83 3.39 8.43
N GLU A 34 -2.26 4.27 7.62
CA GLU A 34 -2.76 5.63 7.46
C GLU A 34 -4.16 5.64 6.84
N PHE A 35 -4.39 4.83 5.80
CA PHE A 35 -5.71 4.59 5.22
C PHE A 35 -6.70 4.11 6.30
N ARG A 36 -6.36 3.04 7.03
CA ARG A 36 -7.21 2.48 8.11
C ARG A 36 -7.60 3.54 9.14
N ARG A 37 -6.63 4.36 9.56
CA ARG A 37 -6.83 5.45 10.52
C ARG A 37 -7.81 6.50 9.98
N ARG A 38 -7.65 6.92 8.72
CA ARG A 38 -8.52 7.92 8.09
C ARG A 38 -9.95 7.40 7.91
N ILE A 39 -10.13 6.20 7.35
CA ILE A 39 -11.47 5.64 7.12
C ILE A 39 -12.21 5.35 8.44
N SER A 40 -11.51 4.86 9.47
CA SER A 40 -12.13 4.62 10.78
C SER A 40 -12.63 5.92 11.41
N ARG A 41 -11.84 7.00 11.27
CA ARG A 41 -12.24 8.34 11.75
C ARG A 41 -13.40 8.90 10.94
N GLU A 42 -13.36 8.77 9.62
CA GLU A 42 -14.40 9.26 8.71
C GLU A 42 -15.76 8.59 8.94
N LEU A 43 -15.76 7.30 9.27
CA LEU A 43 -16.98 6.54 9.55
C LEU A 43 -17.40 6.56 11.03
N GLY A 44 -16.55 7.11 11.92
CA GLY A 44 -16.81 7.12 13.36
C GLY A 44 -16.83 5.73 13.99
N LEU A 45 -16.24 4.71 13.35
CA LEU A 45 -16.23 3.32 13.82
C LEU A 45 -14.91 2.61 13.49
N PRO A 46 -14.48 1.60 14.28
CA PRO A 46 -13.27 0.83 13.97
C PRO A 46 -13.44 0.02 12.67
N VAL A 47 -12.61 0.27 11.67
CA VAL A 47 -12.62 -0.47 10.40
C VAL A 47 -11.47 -1.47 10.38
N LYS A 48 -11.79 -2.73 10.08
CA LYS A 48 -10.76 -3.77 9.88
C LYS A 48 -10.26 -3.67 8.45
N VAL A 49 -8.93 -3.58 8.29
CA VAL A 49 -8.27 -3.55 6.99
C VAL A 49 -7.24 -4.67 6.94
N ILE A 50 -7.20 -5.39 5.82
CA ILE A 50 -6.24 -6.46 5.57
C ILE A 50 -5.52 -6.11 4.28
N MET A 51 -4.19 -5.96 4.36
CA MET A 51 -3.36 -5.83 3.17
C MET A 51 -3.12 -7.22 2.58
N PHE A 52 -3.35 -7.38 1.28
CA PHE A 52 -3.14 -8.65 0.57
C PHE A 52 -2.30 -8.43 -0.69
N GLY A 53 -2.23 -9.44 -1.55
CA GLY A 53 -1.49 -9.35 -2.81
C GLY A 53 0.03 -9.29 -2.61
N SER A 54 0.72 -8.73 -3.59
CA SER A 54 2.20 -8.81 -3.68
C SER A 54 2.91 -8.17 -2.49
N GLN A 55 2.34 -7.10 -1.92
CA GLN A 55 2.92 -6.44 -0.75
C GLN A 55 2.84 -7.31 0.51
N ALA A 56 1.76 -8.09 0.65
CA ALA A 56 1.57 -9.00 1.77
C ALA A 56 2.48 -10.23 1.66
N ARG A 57 2.56 -10.84 0.47
CA ARG A 57 3.46 -11.97 0.17
C ARG A 57 4.94 -11.60 0.27
N GLY A 58 5.29 -10.35 -0.01
CA GLY A 58 6.68 -9.86 0.06
C GLY A 58 7.48 -10.01 -1.24
N ASP A 59 6.81 -10.36 -2.35
CA ASP A 59 7.35 -10.42 -3.71
C ASP A 59 7.10 -9.11 -4.50
N ALA A 60 6.53 -8.08 -3.87
CA ALA A 60 6.26 -6.78 -4.48
C ALA A 60 7.51 -6.05 -4.97
N SER A 61 7.37 -5.43 -6.16
CA SER A 61 8.33 -4.47 -6.68
C SER A 61 8.12 -3.09 -6.03
N ARG A 62 8.99 -2.14 -6.37
CA ARG A 62 8.83 -0.75 -5.94
C ARG A 62 7.62 -0.07 -6.56
N GLU A 63 7.11 -0.57 -7.68
CA GLU A 63 5.97 0.01 -8.41
C GLU A 63 4.65 -0.67 -8.06
N SER A 64 4.68 -1.90 -7.53
CA SER A 64 3.49 -2.65 -7.12
C SER A 64 2.49 -1.82 -6.30
N ASP A 65 1.22 -2.00 -6.64
CA ASP A 65 0.07 -1.43 -5.95
C ASP A 65 -0.03 -1.95 -4.50
N ILE A 66 -0.90 -1.34 -3.73
CA ILE A 66 -1.20 -1.73 -2.35
C ILE A 66 -2.66 -2.18 -2.30
N ASP A 67 -2.87 -3.50 -2.25
CA ASP A 67 -4.20 -4.10 -2.24
C ASP A 67 -4.74 -4.21 -0.80
N LEU A 68 -5.93 -3.65 -0.57
CA LEU A 68 -6.57 -3.57 0.75
C LEU A 68 -7.98 -4.14 0.71
N LEU A 69 -8.25 -5.18 1.52
CA LEU A 69 -9.60 -5.62 1.84
C LEU A 69 -10.08 -4.80 3.04
N VAL A 70 -11.23 -4.14 2.91
CA VAL A 70 -11.76 -3.20 3.90
C VAL A 70 -13.11 -3.70 4.39
N ILE A 71 -13.16 -4.15 5.65
CA ILE A 71 -14.37 -4.77 6.21
C ILE A 71 -15.23 -3.69 6.84
N LEU A 72 -16.37 -3.45 6.22
CA LEU A 72 -17.37 -2.45 6.57
C LEU A 72 -18.62 -3.11 7.18
N PRO A 73 -19.45 -2.35 7.92
CA PRO A 73 -20.73 -2.85 8.41
C PRO A 73 -21.74 -3.10 7.29
N ALA A 74 -21.69 -2.31 6.22
CA ALA A 74 -22.47 -2.46 5.00
C ALA A 74 -21.64 -1.96 3.81
N ILE A 75 -22.03 -2.33 2.59
CA ILE A 75 -21.42 -1.79 1.37
C ILE A 75 -22.48 -0.98 0.65
N ASP A 76 -22.41 0.34 0.81
CA ASP A 76 -23.24 1.28 0.06
C ASP A 76 -22.36 2.26 -0.73
N ASN A 77 -22.99 3.00 -1.65
CA ASN A 77 -22.29 3.93 -2.53
C ASN A 77 -21.52 5.00 -1.76
N LEU A 78 -22.02 5.46 -0.61
CA LEU A 78 -21.36 6.49 0.19
C LEU A 78 -20.08 5.94 0.83
N MET A 79 -20.13 4.73 1.39
CA MET A 79 -18.96 4.09 1.98
C MET A 79 -17.91 3.76 0.93
N ILE A 80 -18.32 3.27 -0.24
CA ILE A 80 -17.41 3.03 -1.37
C ILE A 80 -16.73 4.34 -1.78
N GLN A 81 -17.49 5.42 -1.96
CA GLN A 81 -16.93 6.72 -2.34
C GLN A 81 -15.95 7.26 -1.30
N LYS A 82 -16.28 7.18 0.00
CA LYS A 82 -15.39 7.60 1.09
C LYS A 82 -14.09 6.79 1.10
N ALA A 83 -14.19 5.47 0.97
CA ALA A 83 -13.02 4.59 0.91
C ALA A 83 -12.13 4.92 -0.30
N SER A 84 -12.72 5.08 -1.49
CA SER A 84 -12.00 5.44 -2.71
C SER A 84 -11.32 6.81 -2.61
N ALA A 85 -12.00 7.82 -2.08
CA ALA A 85 -11.43 9.16 -1.89
C ALA A 85 -10.20 9.14 -0.97
N ILE A 86 -10.33 8.48 0.19
CA ILE A 86 -9.22 8.37 1.16
C ILE A 86 -8.06 7.57 0.56
N ALA A 87 -8.33 6.51 -0.19
CA ALA A 87 -7.30 5.72 -0.85
C ALA A 87 -6.55 6.53 -1.90
N TRP A 88 -7.27 7.34 -2.67
CA TRP A 88 -6.67 8.26 -3.63
C TRP A 88 -5.77 9.27 -2.94
N GLU A 89 -6.24 9.95 -1.89
CA GLU A 89 -5.43 10.93 -1.14
C GLU A 89 -4.15 10.30 -0.57
N VAL A 90 -4.29 9.18 0.15
CA VAL A 90 -3.15 8.49 0.79
C VAL A 90 -2.16 7.97 -0.25
N GLY A 91 -2.66 7.46 -1.36
CA GLY A 91 -1.85 6.97 -2.46
C GLY A 91 -1.13 8.09 -3.20
N PHE A 92 -1.85 9.14 -3.58
CA PHE A 92 -1.35 10.27 -4.36
C PHE A 92 -0.20 10.99 -3.66
N ASP A 93 -0.36 11.31 -2.37
CA ASP A 93 0.68 11.92 -1.54
C ASP A 93 1.98 11.09 -1.49
N ALA A 94 1.83 9.77 -1.67
CA ALA A 94 2.91 8.82 -1.65
C ALA A 94 3.38 8.37 -3.04
N GLY A 95 2.80 8.85 -4.14
CA GLY A 95 3.07 8.33 -5.48
C GLY A 95 2.80 6.83 -5.60
N LYS A 96 1.67 6.38 -5.04
CA LYS A 96 1.26 4.97 -4.98
C LYS A 96 -0.23 4.81 -5.27
N VAL A 97 -0.59 3.64 -5.78
CA VAL A 97 -1.99 3.23 -5.94
C VAL A 97 -2.40 2.34 -4.77
N LEU A 98 -3.51 2.70 -4.12
CA LEU A 98 -4.18 1.87 -3.13
C LEU A 98 -5.44 1.29 -3.77
N SER A 99 -5.44 -0.01 -4.03
CA SER A 99 -6.57 -0.75 -4.58
C SER A 99 -7.43 -1.24 -3.43
N VAL A 100 -8.60 -0.63 -3.25
CA VAL A 100 -9.50 -0.95 -2.12
C VAL A 100 -10.65 -1.82 -2.58
N ILE A 101 -10.84 -2.94 -1.88
CA ILE A 101 -11.97 -3.84 -2.04
C ILE A 101 -12.82 -3.76 -0.76
N PRO A 102 -13.95 -3.05 -0.79
CA PRO A 102 -14.92 -3.05 0.30
C PRO A 102 -15.55 -4.42 0.45
N ASP A 103 -15.75 -4.87 1.69
CA ASP A 103 -16.40 -6.14 1.98
C ASP A 103 -17.13 -6.11 3.33
N THR A 104 -17.92 -7.14 3.62
CA THR A 104 -18.59 -7.29 4.92
C THR A 104 -18.18 -8.57 5.63
N ARG A 105 -18.39 -8.61 6.95
CA ARG A 105 -18.18 -9.84 7.74
C ARG A 105 -19.12 -10.97 7.28
N GLU A 106 -20.31 -10.62 6.83
CA GLU A 106 -21.29 -11.58 6.33
C GLU A 106 -20.82 -12.23 5.03
N ASN A 107 -20.33 -11.44 4.07
CA ASN A 107 -19.76 -11.96 2.84
C ASN A 107 -18.57 -12.89 3.11
N MET A 108 -17.65 -12.50 4.01
CA MET A 108 -16.53 -13.37 4.40
C MET A 108 -17.01 -14.70 5.01
N LYS A 109 -18.11 -14.69 5.77
CA LYS A 109 -18.70 -15.90 6.36
C LYS A 109 -19.33 -16.79 5.28
N ASN A 110 -20.09 -16.20 4.37
CA ASN A 110 -20.85 -16.91 3.35
C ASN A 110 -19.97 -17.42 2.20
N TYR A 111 -18.96 -16.64 1.82
CA TYR A 111 -18.12 -16.87 0.65
C TYR A 111 -16.66 -17.18 0.97
N GLY A 112 -16.31 -17.35 2.25
CA GLY A 112 -14.94 -17.62 2.69
C GLY A 112 -14.27 -18.86 2.08
N PHE A 113 -15.04 -19.73 1.42
CA PHE A 113 -14.56 -20.88 0.67
C PHE A 113 -13.92 -20.51 -0.68
N LEU A 114 -14.27 -19.35 -1.26
CA LEU A 114 -13.75 -18.93 -2.56
C LEU A 114 -12.23 -18.67 -2.50
N PRO A 115 -11.49 -18.93 -3.59
CA PRO A 115 -10.03 -18.76 -3.63
C PRO A 115 -9.55 -17.37 -3.17
N PHE A 116 -10.30 -16.32 -3.50
CA PHE A 116 -10.02 -14.95 -3.09
C PHE A 116 -9.88 -14.81 -1.57
N TYR A 117 -10.89 -15.22 -0.81
CA TYR A 117 -10.86 -15.14 0.66
C TYR A 117 -9.84 -16.08 1.28
N ARG A 118 -9.64 -17.26 0.67
CA ARG A 118 -8.63 -18.22 1.14
C ARG A 118 -7.23 -17.62 1.07
N SER A 119 -6.87 -17.04 -0.07
CA SER A 119 -5.57 -16.38 -0.25
C SER A 119 -5.38 -15.22 0.72
N ILE A 120 -6.41 -14.39 0.94
CA ILE A 120 -6.35 -13.31 1.94
C ILE A 120 -6.18 -13.85 3.37
N ARG A 121 -6.82 -14.97 3.70
CA ARG A 121 -6.71 -15.59 5.03
C ARG A 121 -5.31 -16.18 5.28
N GLU A 122 -4.71 -16.76 4.25
CA GLU A 122 -3.41 -17.44 4.35
C GLU A 122 -2.23 -16.46 4.27
N GLU A 123 -2.33 -15.43 3.43
CA GLU A 123 -1.21 -14.54 3.11
C GLU A 123 -1.42 -13.09 3.59
N GLY A 124 -2.65 -12.73 3.93
CA GLY A 124 -3.02 -11.36 4.27
C GLY A 124 -2.40 -10.87 5.59
N VAL A 125 -2.11 -9.57 5.63
CA VAL A 125 -1.55 -8.89 6.81
C VAL A 125 -2.59 -7.92 7.35
N ALA A 126 -3.09 -8.20 8.56
CA ALA A 126 -3.90 -7.22 9.29
C ALA A 126 -3.06 -5.98 9.61
N VAL A 127 -3.57 -4.80 9.24
CA VAL A 127 -2.91 -3.49 9.42
C VAL A 127 -3.57 -2.69 10.51
#